data_AF-A0A7R7HV26-F1
#
_entry.id   AF-A0A7R7HV26-F1
#
_cell.length_a   1.000
_cell.length_b   1.000
_cell.length_c   1.000
_cell.angle_alpha   90.00
_cell.angle_beta   90.00
_cell.angle_gamma   90.00
#
_symmetry.space_group_name_H-M   'P 1'
#
loop_
_entity.id
_entity.type
_entity.pdbx_description
1 polymer ?
#
loop_
_entity_poly.entity_id
_entity_poly.type
_entity_poly.pdbx_seq_one_letter_code
_entity_poly.pdbx_strand_id
1 'polypeptide(L)'
;MELYEPDVAAVPVTTILSALGDEARLEIVRELDRDGERCCGTFDLGLAKATRSHHLKVLREAGVTHTRIEGTSRYVSLRRDELERRYPGLLGAVLATARTP
;
A
#
# COMPACT_ATOMS: atom_id res chain seq x y z
N MET A 1 10.78 12.06 11.75
CA MET A 1 10.06 10.78 11.98
C MET A 1 10.51 9.87 10.85
N GLU A 2 11.33 8.89 11.20
CA GLU A 2 11.94 7.95 10.26
C GLU A 2 10.85 7.14 9.57
N LEU A 3 10.96 6.99 8.25
CA LEU A 3 10.05 6.14 7.49
C LEU A 3 10.54 4.71 7.64
N TYR A 4 9.94 3.96 8.58
CA TYR A 4 10.22 2.54 8.68
C TYR A 4 9.57 1.80 7.53
N GLU A 5 10.39 1.11 6.75
CA GLU A 5 10.04 0.27 5.61
C GLU A 5 10.82 -1.04 5.72
N PRO A 6 10.17 -2.17 6.05
CA PRO A 6 10.87 -3.44 6.12
C PRO A 6 11.29 -3.90 4.72
N ASP A 7 12.33 -4.73 4.65
CA ASP A 7 12.58 -5.53 3.45
C ASP A 7 11.39 -6.49 3.23
N VAL A 8 10.77 -6.46 2.05
CA VAL A 8 9.65 -7.36 1.71
C VAL A 8 10.04 -8.83 1.90
N ALA A 9 11.31 -9.18 1.68
CA ALA A 9 11.80 -10.54 1.87
C ALA A 9 11.66 -11.02 3.33
N ALA A 10 11.72 -10.10 4.29
CA ALA A 10 11.60 -10.35 5.72
C ALA A 10 10.16 -10.25 6.24
N VAL A 11 9.20 -9.79 5.43
CA VAL A 11 7.80 -9.67 5.85
C VAL A 11 7.06 -10.99 5.61
N PRO A 12 6.45 -11.59 6.65
CA PRO A 12 5.63 -12.79 6.48
C PRO A 12 4.34 -12.46 5.71
N VAL A 13 3.89 -13.41 4.88
CA VAL A 13 2.68 -13.25 4.06
C VAL A 13 1.43 -12.90 4.88
N THR A 14 1.35 -13.36 6.13
CA THR A 14 0.25 -13.06 7.06
C THR A 14 0.16 -11.57 7.40
N THR A 15 1.29 -10.88 7.52
CA THR A 15 1.33 -9.42 7.73
C THR A 15 0.83 -8.68 6.50
N ILE A 16 1.24 -9.12 5.30
CA ILE A 16 0.77 -8.54 4.03
C ILE A 16 -0.74 -8.73 3.89
N LEU A 17 -1.24 -9.95 4.10
CA LEU A 17 -2.67 -10.26 4.02
C LEU A 17 -3.49 -9.49 5.06
N SER A 18 -3.00 -9.35 6.28
CA SER A 18 -3.66 -8.54 7.32
C SER A 18 -3.73 -7.05 6.92
N ALA A 19 -2.68 -6.53 6.28
CA ALA A 19 -2.70 -5.19 5.72
C ALA A 19 -3.64 -5.07 4.51
N LEU A 20 -3.77 -6.09 3.66
CA LEU A 20 -4.67 -6.05 2.50
C LEU A 20 -6.13 -6.37 2.82
N GLY A 21 -6.43 -6.98 3.97
CA GLY A 21 -7.78 -7.41 4.38
C GLY A 21 -8.75 -6.29 4.79
N ASP A 22 -8.46 -5.03 4.47
CA ASP A 22 -9.27 -3.86 4.80
C ASP A 22 -9.58 -3.09 3.52
N GLU A 23 -10.86 -2.83 3.27
CA GLU A 23 -11.33 -2.29 1.99
C GLU A 23 -10.69 -0.93 1.66
N ALA A 24 -10.50 -0.06 2.66
CA ALA A 24 -9.86 1.24 2.46
C ALA A 24 -8.39 1.11 2.04
N ARG A 25 -7.65 0.18 2.67
CA ARG A 25 -6.27 -0.13 2.26
C ARG A 25 -6.21 -0.78 0.89
N LEU A 26 -7.17 -1.65 0.58
CA LEU A 26 -7.25 -2.30 -0.72
C LEU A 26 -7.49 -1.28 -1.84
N GLU A 27 -8.34 -0.29 -1.61
CA GLU A 27 -8.59 0.78 -2.58
C GLU A 27 -7.36 1.66 -2.81
N ILE A 28 -6.60 2.00 -1.76
CA ILE A 28 -5.30 2.67 -1.90
C ILE A 28 -4.38 1.87 -2.82
N VAL A 29 -4.27 0.56 -2.57
CA VAL A 29 -3.40 -0.31 -3.37
C VAL A 29 -3.89 -0.40 -4.82
N ARG A 30 -5.20 -0.46 -5.07
CA ARG A 30 -5.78 -0.44 -6.42
C ARG A 30 -5.47 0.87 -7.16
N GLU A 31 -5.58 2.02 -6.49
CA GLU A 31 -5.20 3.30 -7.07
C GLU A 31 -3.69 3.34 -7.43
N LEU A 32 -2.83 2.87 -6.52
CA LEU A 32 -1.39 2.82 -6.75
C LEU A 32 -1.01 1.82 -7.85
N ASP A 33 -1.70 0.69 -7.96
CA ASP A 33 -1.49 -0.30 -9.03
C ASP A 33 -1.84 0.26 -10.41
N ARG A 34 -2.91 1.06 -10.48
CA ARG A 34 -3.40 1.67 -11.72
C ARG A 34 -2.58 2.88 -12.15
N ASP A 35 -2.30 3.79 -11.22
CA ASP A 35 -1.81 5.13 -11.51
C ASP A 35 -0.33 5.33 -11.13
N GLY A 36 0.28 4.34 -10.47
CA GLY A 36 1.67 4.40 -10.02
C GLY A 36 1.86 5.27 -8.77
N GLU A 37 2.98 5.98 -8.72
CA GLU A 37 3.34 6.82 -7.57
C GLU A 37 2.36 8.01 -7.39
N ARG A 38 1.83 8.20 -6.18
CA ARG A 38 0.89 9.27 -5.83
C ARG A 38 1.32 10.05 -4.60
N CYS A 39 0.99 11.33 -4.55
CA CYS A 39 1.23 12.14 -3.34
C CYS A 39 0.24 11.72 -2.23
N CYS A 40 0.67 11.66 -0.97
CA CYS A 40 -0.19 11.26 0.16
C CYS A 40 -1.49 12.09 0.25
N GLY A 41 -1.51 13.32 -0.26
CA GLY A 41 -2.68 14.19 -0.23
C GLY A 41 -3.74 13.90 -1.31
N THR A 42 -3.39 13.16 -2.36
CA THR A 42 -4.22 13.01 -3.57
C THR A 42 -5.11 11.77 -3.59
N PHE A 43 -5.02 10.92 -2.57
CA PHE A 43 -5.95 9.79 -2.40
C PHE A 43 -7.34 10.33 -2.03
N ASP A 44 -8.30 10.23 -2.96
CA ASP A 44 -9.68 10.68 -2.80
C ASP A 44 -10.60 9.52 -2.41
N LEU A 45 -10.35 8.96 -1.23
CA LEU A 45 -11.07 7.80 -0.72
C LEU A 45 -12.35 8.18 0.05
N GLY A 46 -12.76 9.46 0.04
CA GLY A 46 -13.78 9.97 0.95
C GLY A 46 -13.41 9.86 2.45
N LEU A 47 -12.14 9.53 2.76
CA LEU A 47 -11.66 9.31 4.13
C LEU A 47 -11.07 10.58 4.76
N ALA A 48 -11.33 10.75 6.06
CA ALA A 48 -10.67 11.77 6.86
C ALA A 48 -9.14 11.65 6.79
N LYS A 49 -8.43 12.79 6.87
CA LYS A 49 -6.96 12.88 6.75
C LYS A 49 -6.21 12.01 7.77
N ALA A 50 -6.74 11.87 8.98
CA ALA A 50 -6.17 11.02 10.04
C ALA A 50 -6.23 9.53 9.68
N THR A 51 -7.35 9.09 9.10
CA THR A 51 -7.58 7.71 8.66
C THR A 51 -6.66 7.33 7.50
N ARG A 52 -6.46 8.23 6.52
CA ARG A 52 -5.52 8.03 5.40
C ARG A 52 -4.08 7.83 5.85
N SER A 53 -3.60 8.67 6.76
CA SER A 53 -2.22 8.58 7.26
C SER A 53 -1.95 7.27 7.99
N HIS A 54 -2.96 6.76 8.72
CA HIS A 54 -2.88 5.47 9.39
C HIS A 54 -2.82 4.31 8.39
N HIS A 55 -3.70 4.28 7.39
CA HIS A 55 -3.70 3.25 6.36
C HIS A 55 -2.39 3.20 5.56
N LEU A 56 -1.87 4.35 5.15
CA LEU A 56 -0.57 4.45 4.47
C LEU A 56 0.59 3.96 5.35
N LYS A 57 0.55 4.26 6.66
CA LYS A 57 1.53 3.74 7.60
C LYS A 57 1.46 2.21 7.69
N VAL A 58 0.27 1.63 7.86
CA VAL A 58 0.08 0.18 7.95
C VAL A 58 0.56 -0.53 6.68
N LEU A 59 0.22 -0.01 5.50
CA LEU A 59 0.69 -0.55 4.22
C LEU A 59 2.21 -0.50 4.09
N ARG A 60 2.83 0.62 4.51
CA ARG A 60 4.28 0.78 4.51
C ARG A 60 4.97 -0.20 5.46
N GLU A 61 4.48 -0.30 6.69
CA GLU A 61 5.05 -1.19 7.71
C GLU A 61 4.81 -2.67 7.40
N ALA A 62 3.83 -2.99 6.56
CA ALA A 62 3.62 -4.32 6.00
C ALA A 62 4.45 -4.58 4.73
N GLY A 63 5.32 -3.65 4.32
CA GLY A 63 6.15 -3.79 3.11
C GLY A 63 5.37 -3.71 1.80
N VAL A 64 4.12 -3.27 1.81
CA VAL A 64 3.28 -3.19 0.60
C VAL A 64 3.61 -1.94 -0.21
N THR A 65 3.83 -0.81 0.47
CA THR A 65 4.11 0.48 -0.16
C THR A 65 5.46 1.03 0.24
N HIS A 66 6.07 1.82 -0.65
CA HIS A 66 7.25 2.63 -0.40
C HIS A 66 6.84 4.11 -0.32
N THR A 67 7.49 4.89 0.53
CA THR A 67 7.27 6.32 0.70
C THR A 67 8.54 7.11 0.44
N ARG A 68 8.55 7.92 -0.62
CA ARG A 68 9.62 8.85 -0.95
C ARG A 68 9.28 10.25 -0.44
N ILE A 69 10.23 10.93 0.20
CA ILE A 69 10.07 12.33 0.62
C ILE A 69 10.75 13.22 -0.43
N GLU A 70 10.02 14.21 -0.95
CA GLU A 70 10.55 15.21 -1.87
C GLU A 70 10.04 16.59 -1.47
N GLY A 71 10.96 17.40 -0.93
CA GLY A 71 10.63 18.67 -0.29
C GLY A 71 9.69 18.48 0.91
N THR A 72 8.52 19.11 0.87
CA THR A 72 7.47 18.97 1.89
C THR A 72 6.43 17.89 1.53
N SER A 73 6.54 17.31 0.33
CA SER A 73 5.62 16.31 -0.17
C SER A 73 6.10 14.90 0.14
N ARG A 74 5.14 14.00 0.28
CA ARG A 74 5.39 12.56 0.44
C ARG A 74 4.70 11.84 -0.69
N TYR A 75 5.47 11.05 -1.41
CA TYR A 75 5.03 10.25 -2.53
C TYR A 75 4.99 8.78 -2.12
N VAL A 76 3.92 8.09 -2.47
CA VAL A 76 3.67 6.70 -2.12
C VAL A 76 3.60 5.90 -3.40
N SER A 77 4.32 4.80 -3.46
CA SER A 77 4.31 3.86 -4.58
C SER A 77 4.09 2.44 -4.09
N LEU A 78 3.48 1.62 -4.93
CA LEU A 78 3.29 0.20 -4.66
C LEU A 78 4.60 -0.56 -4.92
N ARG A 79 5.03 -1.41 -3.98
CA ARG A 79 6.21 -2.27 -4.13
C ARG A 79 5.88 -3.53 -4.94
N ARG A 80 5.19 -3.33 -6.07
CA ARG A 80 4.60 -4.39 -6.89
C ARG A 80 5.63 -5.45 -7.27
N ASP A 81 6.76 -5.04 -7.83
CA ASP A 81 7.76 -5.98 -8.34
C ASP A 81 8.43 -6.78 -7.22
N GLU A 82 8.60 -6.19 -6.04
CA GLU A 82 9.16 -6.88 -4.87
C GLU A 82 8.18 -7.91 -4.32
N LEU A 83 6.91 -7.53 -4.21
CA LEU A 83 5.83 -8.44 -3.79
C LEU A 83 5.65 -9.57 -4.79
N GLU A 84 5.67 -9.28 -6.09
CA GLU A 84 5.54 -10.29 -7.15
C GLU A 84 6.72 -11.27 -7.16
N ARG A 85 7.95 -10.79 -6.94
CA ARG A 85 9.12 -11.68 -6.80
C ARG A 85 9.02 -12.59 -5.58
N ARG A 86 8.53 -12.06 -4.44
CA ARG A 86 8.50 -12.79 -3.17
C ARG A 86 7.30 -13.73 -3.03
N TYR A 87 6.15 -13.32 -3.56
CA TYR A 87 4.86 -14.00 -3.50
C TYR A 87 4.16 -13.91 -4.87
N PRO A 88 4.62 -14.68 -5.88
CA PRO A 88 4.09 -14.60 -7.24
C PRO A 88 2.58 -14.79 -7.30
N GLY A 89 1.88 -13.91 -8.03
CA GLY A 89 0.44 -13.94 -8.21
C GLY A 89 -0.40 -13.48 -7.01
N LEU A 90 0.18 -13.24 -5.83
CA LEU A 90 -0.57 -12.84 -4.64
C LEU A 90 -1.32 -11.52 -4.86
N LEU A 91 -0.59 -10.48 -5.26
CA LEU A 91 -1.15 -9.16 -5.41
C LEU A 91 -2.17 -9.12 -6.55
N GLY A 92 -1.88 -9.80 -7.65
CA GLY A 92 -2.84 -9.99 -8.74
C GLY A 92 -4.13 -10.67 -8.29
N ALA A 93 -4.05 -11.76 -7.53
CA ALA A 93 -5.22 -12.47 -7.02
C ALA A 93 -6.06 -11.61 -6.08
N VAL A 94 -5.43 -10.87 -5.16
CA VAL A 94 -6.13 -10.00 -4.21
C VAL A 94 -6.81 -8.84 -4.94
N LEU A 95 -6.12 -8.18 -5.88
CA LEU A 95 -6.67 -7.02 -6.59
C LEU A 95 -7.72 -7.39 -7.65
N ALA A 96 -7.68 -8.61 -8.19
CA ALA A 96 -8.67 -9.13 -9.12
C ALA A 96 -10.03 -9.43 -8.47
N THR A 97 -10.11 -9.45 -7.14
CA THR A 97 -11.40 -9.67 -6.45
C THR A 97 -12.34 -8.50 -6.73
N ALA A 98 -13.54 -8.83 -7.23
CA ALA A 98 -14.61 -7.86 -7.42
C ALA A 98 -14.94 -7.20 -6.08
N ARG A 99 -15.23 -5.89 -6.10
CA ARG A 99 -15.74 -5.17 -4.92
C ARG A 99 -16.92 -5.97 -4.37
N THR A 100 -16.77 -6.52 -3.16
CA THR A 100 -17.90 -7.18 -2.50
C THR A 100 -18.98 -6.10 -2.35
N PRO A 101 -20.19 -6.34 -2.89
CA PRO A 101 -21.26 -5.36 -2.88
C PRO A 101 -21.70 -4.96 -1.47
#